data_AF-A0A3L7S6D8-F1
#
_entry.id   AF-A0A3L7S6D8-F1
#
_cell.length_a   1.000
_cell.length_b   1.000
_cell.length_c   1.000
_cell.angle_alpha   90.00
_cell.angle_beta   90.00
_cell.angle_gamma   90.00
#
_symmetry.space_group_name_H-M   'P 1'
#
loop_
_entity.id
_entity.type
_entity.pdbx_description
1 polymer ?
#
loop_
_entity_poly.entity_id
_entity_poly.type
_entity_poly.pdbx_seq_one_letter_code
_entity_poly.pdbx_strand_id
1 'polypeptide(L)'
;MKAVVSGRACVALLIRGDELHSIHYDNTDELVLRHPEDFRTLFGGANDLDFLEEVDSIDGLRSHLEDAVDETEALDLLLFLCDEQLSQKTRESAAIELEELIVYPEIVASLEQILFAQPLPSSVHFDGARSACAATNSRKTQHFLEQLFQSQPAIEVVRSSWDQFPEDSFAGKSRQQVEAICLRKGLFADFVREFRDTAQVANSQMRWSADGELRKQLPTVVNLLNQWAKRIGGNTSQHQPAAQDQYPETDNHEVDTQKPQKTHAARS
;
A
#
# COMPACT_ATOMS: atom_id res chain seq x y z
N MET A 1 -16.11 -19.97 12.85
CA MET A 1 -16.31 -19.06 14.01
C MET A 1 -16.15 -17.62 13.52
N LYS A 2 -16.51 -16.60 14.31
CA LYS A 2 -16.33 -15.20 13.90
C LYS A 2 -15.23 -14.53 14.71
N ALA A 3 -14.63 -13.47 14.20
CA ALA A 3 -13.69 -12.68 14.97
C ALA A 3 -13.73 -11.20 14.62
N VAL A 4 -13.18 -10.39 15.53
CA VAL A 4 -12.84 -8.98 15.30
C VAL A 4 -11.36 -8.83 15.55
N VAL A 5 -10.61 -8.25 14.62
CA VAL A 5 -9.16 -8.06 14.72
C VAL A 5 -8.83 -6.58 14.64
N SER A 6 -7.82 -6.14 15.39
CA SER A 6 -7.23 -4.81 15.26
C SER A 6 -5.74 -4.89 15.50
N GLY A 7 -4.96 -4.47 14.50
CA GLY A 7 -3.52 -4.31 14.61
C GLY A 7 -3.16 -3.21 15.60
N ARG A 8 -3.88 -2.08 15.56
CA ARG A 8 -3.60 -0.94 16.45
C ARG A 8 -3.94 -1.18 17.91
N ALA A 9 -4.93 -2.03 18.19
CA ALA A 9 -5.21 -2.49 19.54
C ALA A 9 -4.33 -3.69 19.96
N CYS A 10 -3.60 -4.30 19.02
CA CYS A 10 -2.84 -5.54 19.21
C CYS A 10 -3.72 -6.69 19.78
N VAL A 11 -5.00 -6.74 19.38
CA VAL A 11 -5.99 -7.68 19.95
C VAL A 11 -6.88 -8.27 18.86
N ALA A 12 -7.14 -9.58 19.00
CA ALA A 12 -8.22 -10.27 18.30
C ALA A 12 -9.28 -10.76 19.30
N LEU A 13 -10.55 -10.53 19.01
CA LEU A 13 -11.70 -11.04 19.76
C LEU A 13 -12.39 -12.15 18.97
N LEU A 14 -12.26 -13.38 19.45
CA LEU A 14 -12.93 -14.57 18.95
C LEU A 14 -14.35 -14.67 19.50
N ILE A 15 -15.31 -14.95 18.62
CA ILE A 15 -16.72 -15.17 18.94
C ILE A 15 -17.10 -16.60 18.57
N ARG A 16 -17.40 -17.42 19.59
CA ARG A 16 -17.80 -18.83 19.45
C ARG A 16 -19.13 -19.07 20.14
N GLY A 17 -20.22 -18.96 19.39
CA GLY A 17 -21.56 -18.99 19.97
C GLY A 17 -21.75 -17.82 20.93
N ASP A 18 -22.01 -18.12 22.20
CA ASP A 18 -22.18 -17.11 23.26
C ASP A 18 -20.87 -16.79 24.00
N GLU A 19 -19.78 -17.48 23.69
CA GLU A 19 -18.48 -17.26 24.33
C GLU A 19 -17.61 -16.27 23.54
N LEU A 20 -17.01 -15.33 24.27
CA LEU A 20 -16.07 -14.35 23.76
C LEU A 20 -14.69 -14.61 24.36
N HIS A 21 -13.66 -14.66 23.53
CA HIS A 21 -12.27 -14.79 23.99
C HIS A 21 -11.39 -13.77 23.28
N SER A 22 -10.45 -13.16 23.99
CA SER A 22 -9.43 -12.30 23.35
C SER A 22 -8.08 -13.00 23.27
N ILE A 23 -7.36 -12.75 22.18
CA ILE A 23 -5.94 -13.04 22.00
C ILE A 23 -5.22 -11.68 21.94
N HIS A 24 -4.10 -11.56 22.66
CA HIS A 24 -3.25 -10.35 22.66
C HIS A 24 -1.96 -10.68 21.92
N TYR A 25 -1.46 -9.76 21.09
CA TYR A 25 -0.26 -9.98 20.28
C TYR A 25 0.97 -10.34 21.14
N ASP A 26 1.14 -9.69 22.30
CA ASP A 26 2.26 -9.97 23.22
C ASP A 26 2.17 -11.35 23.91
N ASN A 27 1.02 -12.04 23.80
CA ASN A 27 0.77 -13.33 24.42
C ASN A 27 -0.26 -14.13 23.61
N THR A 28 0.11 -14.48 22.37
CA THR A 28 -0.81 -15.13 21.41
C THR A 28 -1.26 -16.53 21.85
N ASP A 29 -0.52 -17.18 22.73
CA ASP A 29 -0.83 -18.51 23.25
C ASP A 29 -2.02 -18.53 24.22
N GLU A 30 -2.36 -17.40 24.83
CA GLU A 30 -3.42 -17.30 25.84
C GLU A 30 -4.76 -16.86 25.25
N LEU A 31 -5.82 -17.63 25.57
CA LEU A 31 -7.21 -17.25 25.31
C LEU A 31 -7.82 -16.71 26.60
N VAL A 32 -8.05 -15.40 26.64
CA VAL A 32 -8.66 -14.76 27.80
C VAL A 32 -10.16 -14.68 27.60
N LEU A 33 -10.96 -15.30 28.48
CA LEU A 33 -12.41 -15.20 28.46
C LEU A 33 -12.87 -13.75 28.66
N ARG A 34 -13.87 -13.31 27.90
CA ARG A 34 -14.39 -11.92 27.89
C ARG A 34 -15.90 -11.87 28.05
N HIS A 35 -16.37 -10.71 28.48
CA HIS A 35 -17.77 -10.33 28.47
C HIS A 35 -18.06 -9.31 27.35
N PRO A 36 -19.30 -9.23 26.83
CA PRO A 36 -19.63 -8.28 25.76
C PRO A 36 -19.31 -6.82 26.09
N GLU A 37 -19.36 -6.44 27.38
CA GLU A 37 -19.01 -5.11 27.87
C GLU A 37 -17.52 -4.77 27.72
N ASP A 38 -16.64 -5.77 27.64
CA ASP A 38 -15.21 -5.59 27.44
C ASP A 38 -14.88 -5.07 26.04
N PHE A 39 -15.80 -5.16 25.07
CA PHE A 39 -15.55 -4.74 23.69
C PHE A 39 -15.01 -3.32 23.60
N ARG A 40 -15.60 -2.38 24.36
CA ARG A 40 -15.13 -0.97 24.38
C ARG A 40 -13.77 -0.82 25.06
N THR A 41 -13.47 -1.65 26.04
CA THR A 41 -12.16 -1.65 26.71
C THR A 41 -11.07 -2.17 25.78
N LEU A 42 -11.39 -3.20 24.98
CA LEU A 42 -10.46 -3.80 24.02
C LEU A 42 -10.23 -2.91 22.80
N PHE A 43 -11.30 -2.29 22.27
CA PHE A 43 -11.27 -1.64 20.95
C PHE A 43 -11.62 -0.16 20.95
N GLY A 44 -11.87 0.47 22.10
CA GLY A 44 -12.49 1.81 22.17
C GLY A 44 -11.73 2.94 21.48
N GLY A 45 -10.43 2.75 21.20
CA GLY A 45 -9.60 3.69 20.42
C GLY A 45 -9.23 3.20 19.02
N ALA A 46 -9.60 1.98 18.65
CA ALA A 46 -9.24 1.37 17.38
C ALA A 46 -10.23 1.79 16.27
N ASN A 47 -9.68 2.14 15.11
CA ASN A 47 -10.46 2.54 13.92
C ASN A 47 -10.22 1.59 12.73
N ASP A 48 -9.40 0.58 12.96
CA ASP A 48 -8.85 -0.42 12.06
C ASP A 48 -9.50 -1.80 12.30
N LEU A 49 -10.73 -1.81 12.83
CA LEU A 49 -11.43 -3.06 13.13
C LEU A 49 -11.75 -3.82 11.84
N ASP A 50 -11.23 -5.04 11.74
CA ASP A 50 -11.60 -6.01 10.72
C ASP A 50 -12.53 -7.07 11.30
N PHE A 51 -13.65 -7.32 10.60
CA PHE A 51 -14.69 -8.24 11.02
C PHE A 51 -14.65 -9.49 10.15
N LEU A 52 -14.14 -10.58 10.74
CA LEU A 52 -13.99 -11.87 10.09
C LEU A 52 -15.26 -12.70 10.34
N GLU A 53 -16.08 -12.84 9.29
CA GLU A 53 -17.32 -13.62 9.35
C GLU A 53 -17.07 -15.13 9.44
N GLU A 54 -15.94 -15.59 8.90
CA GLU A 54 -15.53 -16.99 8.90
C GLU A 54 -14.04 -17.09 9.20
N VAL A 55 -13.73 -17.67 10.36
CA VAL A 55 -12.38 -18.03 10.78
C VAL A 55 -12.30 -19.54 10.90
N ASP A 56 -11.28 -20.13 10.28
CA ASP A 56 -11.11 -21.58 10.18
C ASP A 56 -10.50 -22.21 11.44
N SER A 57 -9.51 -21.54 12.04
CA SER A 57 -8.79 -22.03 13.21
C SER A 57 -8.29 -20.90 14.11
N ILE A 58 -7.92 -21.24 15.35
CA ILE A 58 -7.32 -20.27 16.28
C ILE A 58 -5.95 -19.83 15.77
N ASP A 59 -5.18 -20.76 15.20
CA ASP A 59 -3.89 -20.44 14.59
C ASP A 59 -4.05 -19.50 13.39
N GLY A 60 -5.09 -19.70 12.57
CA GLY A 60 -5.42 -18.75 11.49
C GLY A 60 -5.79 -17.36 12.03
N LEU A 61 -6.52 -17.30 13.16
CA LEU A 61 -6.80 -16.01 13.81
C LEU A 61 -5.54 -15.32 14.34
N ARG A 62 -4.58 -16.10 14.86
CA ARG A 62 -3.28 -15.58 15.33
C ARG A 62 -2.49 -14.99 14.17
N SER A 63 -2.37 -15.73 13.06
CA SER A 63 -1.71 -15.21 11.86
C SER A 63 -2.39 -13.93 11.34
N HIS A 64 -3.72 -13.88 11.32
CA HIS A 64 -4.44 -12.65 10.96
C HIS A 64 -4.16 -11.48 11.91
N LEU A 65 -3.99 -11.74 13.22
CA LEU A 65 -3.62 -10.70 14.18
C LEU A 65 -2.18 -10.24 13.96
N GLU A 66 -1.26 -11.17 13.71
CA GLU A 66 0.14 -10.87 13.40
C GLU A 66 0.25 -9.98 12.15
N ASP A 67 -0.39 -10.39 11.05
CA ASP A 67 -0.43 -9.59 9.81
C ASP A 67 -0.96 -8.18 10.07
N ALA A 68 -2.07 -8.04 10.81
CA ALA A 68 -2.67 -6.74 11.10
C ALA A 68 -1.76 -5.84 11.95
N VAL A 69 -1.01 -6.42 12.89
CA VAL A 69 -0.04 -5.68 13.72
C VAL A 69 1.14 -5.24 12.86
N ASP A 70 1.72 -6.13 12.07
CA ASP A 70 2.85 -5.83 11.20
C ASP A 70 2.50 -4.73 10.17
N GLU A 71 1.29 -4.77 9.60
CA GLU A 71 0.79 -3.71 8.71
C GLU A 71 0.68 -2.35 9.41
N THR A 72 0.19 -2.35 10.66
CA THR A 72 0.07 -1.12 11.47
C THR A 72 1.45 -0.57 11.83
N GLU A 73 2.37 -1.44 12.28
CA GLU A 73 3.73 -1.08 12.64
C GLU A 73 4.50 -0.54 11.43
N ALA A 74 4.39 -1.19 10.27
CA ALA A 74 5.03 -0.72 9.04
C ALA A 74 4.58 0.71 8.66
N LEU A 75 3.29 1.03 8.83
CA LEU A 75 2.79 2.37 8.59
C LEU A 75 3.37 3.37 9.59
N ASP A 76 3.36 3.06 10.88
CA ASP A 76 3.90 3.95 11.92
C ASP A 76 5.39 4.21 11.72
N LEU A 77 6.18 3.18 11.42
CA LEU A 77 7.61 3.30 11.10
C LEU A 77 7.86 4.18 9.88
N LEU A 78 7.05 4.04 8.83
CA LEU A 78 7.14 4.90 7.66
C LEU A 78 6.83 6.36 8.01
N LEU A 79 5.80 6.60 8.82
CA LEU A 79 5.46 7.96 9.27
C LEU A 79 6.58 8.57 10.11
N PHE A 80 7.18 7.80 11.02
CA PHE A 80 8.34 8.26 11.80
C PHE A 80 9.54 8.56 10.91
N LEU A 81 9.82 7.71 9.93
CA LEU A 81 10.90 7.90 8.97
C LEU A 81 10.73 9.20 8.16
N CYS A 82 9.50 9.63 7.91
CA CYS A 82 9.17 10.84 7.17
C CYS A 82 9.01 12.11 8.01
N ASP A 83 9.07 12.01 9.35
CA ASP A 83 8.86 13.14 10.27
C ASP A 83 10.15 13.96 10.48
N GLU A 84 10.11 15.27 10.15
CA GLU A 84 11.24 16.16 10.40
C GLU A 84 11.51 16.43 11.88
N GLN A 85 10.47 16.35 12.72
CA GLN A 85 10.55 16.68 14.14
C GLN A 85 11.27 15.60 14.94
N LEU A 86 11.35 14.39 14.39
CA LEU A 86 12.08 13.30 14.98
C LEU A 86 13.59 13.43 14.74
N SER A 87 14.35 12.93 15.71
CA SER A 87 15.81 12.92 15.60
C SER A 87 16.26 12.02 14.45
N GLN A 88 17.41 12.34 13.86
CA GLN A 88 18.01 11.51 12.82
C GLN A 88 18.19 10.05 13.26
N LYS A 89 18.60 9.82 14.52
CA LYS A 89 18.75 8.48 15.09
C LYS A 89 17.42 7.72 15.16
N THR A 90 16.33 8.41 15.51
CA THR A 90 14.98 7.82 15.54
C THR A 90 14.54 7.39 14.14
N ARG A 91 14.78 8.23 13.13
CA ARG A 91 14.51 7.89 11.74
C ARG A 91 15.36 6.73 11.23
N GLU A 92 16.63 6.67 11.62
CA GLU A 92 17.51 5.54 11.30
C GLU A 92 16.99 4.23 11.91
N SER A 93 16.56 4.25 13.19
CA SER A 93 15.91 3.09 13.80
C SER A 93 14.66 2.68 13.02
N ALA A 94 13.78 3.64 12.67
CA ALA A 94 12.58 3.34 11.89
C ALA A 94 12.89 2.75 10.51
N ALA A 95 13.95 3.23 9.84
CA ALA A 95 14.39 2.69 8.55
C ALA A 95 14.94 1.26 8.65
N ILE A 96 15.53 0.87 9.78
CA ILE A 96 16.02 -0.50 10.00
C ILE A 96 14.82 -1.44 10.17
N GLU A 97 13.92 -1.13 11.10
CA GLU A 97 12.75 -1.99 11.38
C GLU A 97 11.84 -2.11 10.15
N LEU A 98 11.60 -1.00 9.42
CA LEU A 98 10.79 -1.03 8.20
C LEU A 98 11.46 -1.85 7.07
N GLU A 99 12.79 -1.91 7.02
CA GLU A 99 13.51 -2.73 6.03
C GLU A 99 13.24 -4.22 6.22
N GLU A 100 13.01 -4.65 7.47
CA GLU A 100 12.68 -6.03 7.81
C GLU A 100 11.23 -6.38 7.47
N LEU A 101 10.29 -5.46 7.68
CA LEU A 101 8.87 -5.69 7.36
C LEU A 101 8.59 -5.59 5.86
N ILE A 102 9.21 -4.65 5.16
CA ILE A 102 8.91 -4.39 3.74
C ILE A 102 9.43 -5.47 2.78
N VAL A 103 10.11 -6.51 3.31
CA VAL A 103 10.48 -7.69 2.53
C VAL A 103 9.26 -8.53 2.13
N TYR A 104 8.16 -8.38 2.87
CA TYR A 104 6.90 -9.08 2.68
C TYR A 104 6.01 -8.29 1.69
N PRO A 105 5.65 -8.86 0.53
CA PRO A 105 4.83 -8.17 -0.47
C PRO A 105 3.47 -7.69 0.03
N GLU A 106 2.87 -8.40 0.98
CA GLU A 106 1.63 -8.07 1.67
C GLU A 106 1.73 -6.75 2.45
N ILE A 107 2.84 -6.52 3.15
CA ILE A 107 3.12 -5.27 3.86
C ILE A 107 3.25 -4.11 2.86
N VAL A 108 3.99 -4.31 1.77
CA VAL A 108 4.09 -3.32 0.68
C VAL A 108 2.70 -3.00 0.13
N ALA A 109 1.89 -4.03 -0.14
CA ALA A 109 0.55 -3.84 -0.66
C ALA A 109 -0.33 -3.05 0.32
N SER A 110 -0.30 -3.35 1.62
CA SER A 110 -1.04 -2.62 2.65
C SER A 110 -0.61 -1.15 2.76
N LEU A 111 0.70 -0.88 2.77
CA LEU A 111 1.22 0.49 2.73
C LEU A 111 0.73 1.26 1.50
N GLU A 112 0.75 0.64 0.31
CA GLU A 112 0.28 1.29 -0.91
C GLU A 112 -1.24 1.55 -0.90
N GLN A 113 -2.04 0.66 -0.31
CA GLN A 113 -3.49 0.89 -0.17
C GLN A 113 -3.78 2.21 0.56
N ILE A 114 -2.97 2.55 1.55
CA ILE A 114 -3.11 3.77 2.35
C ILE A 114 -2.43 4.95 1.64
N LEU A 115 -1.15 4.81 1.31
CA LEU A 115 -0.31 5.92 0.84
C LEU A 115 -0.60 6.35 -0.59
N PHE A 116 -1.24 5.50 -1.41
CA PHE A 116 -1.66 5.88 -2.77
C PHE A 116 -3.09 6.42 -2.82
N ALA A 117 -3.81 6.46 -1.69
CA ALA A 117 -5.17 6.98 -1.64
C ALA A 117 -5.24 8.52 -1.68
N GLN A 118 -4.15 9.21 -1.28
CA GLN A 118 -4.09 10.66 -1.20
C GLN A 118 -2.66 11.18 -1.41
N PRO A 119 -2.48 12.36 -2.05
CA PRO A 119 -1.17 12.98 -2.13
C PRO A 119 -0.58 13.24 -0.74
N LEU A 120 0.72 13.02 -0.61
CA LEU A 120 1.44 13.31 0.62
C LEU A 120 1.34 14.80 0.95
N PRO A 121 1.20 15.18 2.23
CA PRO A 121 1.20 16.57 2.62
C PRO A 121 2.57 17.19 2.35
N SER A 122 2.61 18.50 2.12
CA SER A 122 3.86 19.24 1.89
C SER A 122 4.84 19.21 3.06
N SER A 123 4.40 18.75 4.23
CA SER A 123 5.21 18.54 5.43
C SER A 123 5.99 17.23 5.43
N VAL A 124 5.88 16.37 4.41
CA VAL A 124 6.67 15.13 4.35
C VAL A 124 8.11 15.44 3.94
N HIS A 125 9.07 14.95 4.74
CA HIS A 125 10.49 15.23 4.55
C HIS A 125 11.23 14.07 3.89
N PHE A 126 11.16 14.04 2.57
CA PHE A 126 11.76 12.98 1.76
C PHE A 126 13.29 12.91 1.87
N ASP A 127 13.96 14.07 1.90
CA ASP A 127 15.43 14.11 2.00
C ASP A 127 15.93 13.55 3.34
N GLY A 128 15.18 13.79 4.43
CA GLY A 128 15.46 13.22 5.74
C GLY A 128 15.31 11.71 5.76
N ALA A 129 14.21 11.20 5.21
CA ALA A 129 13.96 9.76 5.07
C ALA A 129 15.04 9.07 4.22
N ARG A 130 15.39 9.64 3.05
CA ARG A 130 16.47 9.14 2.19
C ARG A 130 17.82 9.12 2.91
N SER A 131 18.15 10.16 3.66
CA SER A 131 19.41 10.22 4.43
C SER A 131 19.48 9.13 5.49
N ALA A 132 18.38 8.87 6.19
CA ALA A 132 18.27 7.80 7.18
C ALA A 132 18.47 6.41 6.52
N CYS A 133 17.75 6.12 5.43
CA CYS A 133 17.93 4.84 4.71
C CYS A 133 19.36 4.64 4.19
N ALA A 134 20.01 5.71 3.71
CA ALA A 134 21.39 5.64 3.25
C ALA A 134 22.37 5.34 4.39
N ALA A 135 22.16 5.94 5.58
CA ALA A 135 22.99 5.71 6.76
C ALA A 135 22.89 4.28 7.29
N THR A 136 21.71 3.64 7.15
CA THR A 136 21.43 2.29 7.63
C THR A 136 21.54 1.20 6.55
N ASN A 137 21.76 1.60 5.28
CA ASN A 137 21.72 0.72 4.10
C ASN A 137 20.38 -0.03 3.94
N SER A 138 19.27 0.62 4.31
CA SER A 138 17.88 0.15 4.13
C SER A 138 17.41 0.38 2.69
N ARG A 139 17.80 -0.53 1.78
CA ARG A 139 17.64 -0.34 0.33
C ARG A 139 16.21 -0.57 -0.16
N LYS A 140 15.49 -1.54 0.40
CA LYS A 140 14.10 -1.82 -0.01
C LYS A 140 13.20 -0.68 0.44
N THR A 141 13.40 -0.20 1.66
CA THR A 141 12.72 0.97 2.21
C THR A 141 12.99 2.21 1.36
N GLN A 142 14.25 2.47 1.01
CA GLN A 142 14.57 3.57 0.11
C GLN A 142 13.89 3.43 -1.26
N HIS A 143 13.91 2.23 -1.84
CA HIS A 143 13.27 1.96 -3.13
C HIS A 143 11.77 2.22 -3.08
N PHE A 144 11.09 1.74 -2.03
CA PHE A 144 9.67 1.98 -1.80
C PHE A 144 9.35 3.47 -1.72
N LEU A 145 10.11 4.22 -0.90
CA LEU A 145 9.96 5.66 -0.76
C LEU A 145 10.12 6.38 -2.11
N GLU A 146 11.10 5.97 -2.93
CA GLU A 146 11.29 6.53 -4.26
C GLU A 146 10.12 6.23 -5.21
N GLN A 147 9.54 5.04 -5.15
CA GLN A 147 8.33 4.71 -5.91
C GLN A 147 7.13 5.53 -5.45
N LEU A 148 6.93 5.67 -4.13
CA LEU A 148 5.87 6.49 -3.56
C LEU A 148 5.99 7.96 -4.00
N PHE A 149 7.21 8.51 -3.99
CA PHE A 149 7.46 9.88 -4.42
C PHE A 149 7.22 10.06 -5.93
N GLN A 150 7.72 9.13 -6.75
CA GLN A 150 7.51 9.16 -8.21
C GLN A 150 6.03 8.98 -8.59
N SER A 151 5.23 8.38 -7.72
CA SER A 151 3.80 8.14 -7.92
C SER A 151 2.93 9.33 -7.51
N GLN A 152 3.45 10.35 -6.82
CA GLN A 152 2.65 11.50 -6.34
C GLN A 152 1.83 12.19 -7.45
N PRO A 153 2.35 12.44 -8.67
CA PRO A 153 1.53 13.01 -9.74
C PRO A 153 0.36 12.12 -10.17
N ALA A 154 0.56 10.79 -10.19
CA ALA A 154 -0.50 9.84 -10.50
C ALA A 154 -1.54 9.79 -9.38
N ILE A 155 -1.10 9.79 -8.12
CA ILE A 155 -1.95 9.86 -6.93
C ILE A 155 -2.83 11.12 -6.98
N GLU A 156 -2.26 12.28 -7.31
CA GLU A 156 -2.99 13.54 -7.44
C GLU A 156 -4.09 13.48 -8.51
N VAL A 157 -3.80 12.91 -9.69
CA VAL A 157 -4.80 12.76 -10.75
C VAL A 157 -5.90 11.77 -10.36
N VAL A 158 -5.53 10.62 -9.80
CA VAL A 158 -6.49 9.58 -9.38
C VAL A 158 -7.41 10.14 -8.29
N ARG A 159 -6.84 10.81 -7.28
CA ARG A 159 -7.56 11.45 -6.17
C ARG A 159 -8.48 12.57 -6.64
N SER A 160 -7.97 13.53 -7.41
CA SER A 160 -8.78 14.65 -7.89
C SER A 160 -9.92 14.19 -8.80
N SER A 161 -9.72 13.12 -9.59
CA SER A 161 -10.78 12.51 -10.41
C SER A 161 -11.89 11.88 -9.57
N TRP A 162 -11.55 11.31 -8.42
CA TRP A 162 -12.49 10.79 -7.44
C TRP A 162 -13.25 11.94 -6.75
N ASP A 163 -12.55 13.01 -6.35
CA ASP A 163 -13.15 14.11 -5.62
C ASP A 163 -14.25 14.85 -6.39
N GLN A 164 -14.20 14.78 -7.72
CA GLN A 164 -15.21 15.34 -8.64
C GLN A 164 -16.54 14.57 -8.68
N PHE A 165 -16.68 13.42 -8.01
CA PHE A 165 -17.97 12.73 -7.96
C PHE A 165 -19.00 13.54 -7.15
N PRO A 166 -20.20 13.81 -7.68
CA PRO A 166 -21.27 14.38 -6.85
C PRO A 166 -21.72 13.36 -5.81
N GLU A 167 -22.20 13.83 -4.63
CA GLU A 167 -22.65 12.96 -3.53
C GLU A 167 -23.73 11.95 -3.96
N ASP A 168 -24.58 12.31 -4.91
CA ASP A 168 -25.62 11.42 -5.45
C ASP A 168 -25.07 10.19 -6.19
N SER A 169 -23.77 10.15 -6.51
CA SER A 169 -23.10 9.01 -7.17
C SER A 169 -23.01 7.77 -6.28
N PHE A 170 -23.12 7.95 -4.95
CA PHE A 170 -22.82 6.92 -3.95
C PHE A 170 -24.04 6.14 -3.46
N ALA A 171 -25.18 6.26 -4.15
CA ALA A 171 -26.38 5.43 -3.92
C ALA A 171 -26.86 5.40 -2.46
N GLY A 172 -26.84 6.56 -1.80
CA GLY A 172 -27.30 6.70 -0.41
C GLY A 172 -26.29 6.32 0.66
N LYS A 173 -25.08 5.85 0.28
CA LYS A 173 -23.92 5.82 1.19
C LYS A 173 -23.22 7.16 1.16
N SER A 174 -22.58 7.53 2.26
CA SER A 174 -21.69 8.69 2.27
C SER A 174 -20.44 8.41 1.43
N ARG A 175 -19.85 9.45 0.83
CA ARG A 175 -18.55 9.36 0.15
C ARG A 175 -17.50 8.64 0.99
N GLN A 176 -17.40 8.98 2.28
CA GLN A 176 -16.44 8.41 3.23
C GLN A 176 -16.59 6.89 3.39
N GLN A 177 -17.82 6.37 3.44
CA GLN A 177 -18.06 4.93 3.54
C GLN A 177 -17.64 4.20 2.27
N VAL A 178 -17.95 4.76 1.09
CA VAL A 178 -17.54 4.17 -0.19
C VAL A 178 -16.02 4.21 -0.33
N GLU A 179 -15.41 5.34 0.02
CA GLU A 179 -13.96 5.54 -0.01
C GLU A 179 -13.23 4.54 0.90
N ALA A 180 -13.70 4.33 2.13
CA ALA A 180 -13.13 3.33 3.03
C ALA A 180 -13.21 1.90 2.48
N ILE A 181 -14.25 1.56 1.72
CA ILE A 181 -14.35 0.27 1.02
C ILE A 181 -13.33 0.19 -0.11
N CYS A 182 -13.25 1.23 -0.96
CA CYS A 182 -12.30 1.28 -2.07
C CYS A 182 -10.84 1.25 -1.61
N LEU A 183 -10.53 1.95 -0.52
CA LEU A 183 -9.19 2.02 0.08
C LEU A 183 -8.76 0.65 0.59
N ARG A 184 -9.57 0.01 1.47
CA ARG A 184 -9.27 -1.33 2.03
C ARG A 184 -9.17 -2.43 0.97
N LYS A 185 -9.81 -2.24 -0.19
CA LYS A 185 -9.70 -3.16 -1.33
C LYS A 185 -8.50 -2.84 -2.22
N GLY A 186 -7.86 -1.68 -2.07
CA GLY A 186 -6.71 -1.27 -2.88
C GLY A 186 -7.03 -0.69 -4.25
N LEU A 187 -8.26 -0.22 -4.48
CA LEU A 187 -8.67 0.35 -5.77
C LEU A 187 -7.84 1.58 -6.16
N PHE A 188 -7.54 2.45 -5.19
CA PHE A 188 -6.70 3.62 -5.42
C PHE A 188 -5.28 3.20 -5.83
N ALA A 189 -4.68 2.26 -5.09
CA ALA A 189 -3.34 1.77 -5.38
C ALA A 189 -3.26 1.17 -6.80
N ASP A 190 -4.24 0.36 -7.19
CA ASP A 190 -4.28 -0.23 -8.52
C ASP A 190 -4.38 0.82 -9.64
N PHE A 191 -5.26 1.81 -9.51
CA PHE A 191 -5.36 2.87 -10.51
C PHE A 191 -4.12 3.76 -10.57
N VAL A 192 -3.42 3.97 -9.44
CA VAL A 192 -2.16 4.71 -9.42
C VAL A 192 -1.05 3.92 -10.12
N ARG A 193 -0.88 2.63 -9.84
CA ARG A 193 0.11 1.76 -10.50
C ARG A 193 -0.08 1.72 -12.02
N GLU A 194 -1.33 1.67 -12.45
CA GLU A 194 -1.70 1.50 -13.85
C GLU A 194 -1.89 2.83 -14.59
N PHE A 195 -1.82 3.96 -13.89
CA PHE A 195 -2.12 5.31 -14.39
C PHE A 195 -1.45 5.67 -15.72
N ARG A 196 -0.23 5.18 -15.94
CA ARG A 196 0.58 5.49 -17.13
C ARG A 196 0.09 4.81 -18.40
N ASP A 197 -0.76 3.79 -18.28
CA ASP A 197 -1.32 3.05 -19.42
C ASP A 197 -2.84 2.97 -19.30
N THR A 198 -3.53 3.70 -20.17
CA THR A 198 -4.99 3.72 -20.22
C THR A 198 -5.62 2.34 -20.43
N ALA A 199 -4.92 1.42 -21.11
CA ALA A 199 -5.39 0.05 -21.27
C ALA A 199 -5.33 -0.72 -19.94
N GLN A 200 -4.29 -0.49 -19.13
CA GLN A 200 -4.21 -1.09 -17.80
C GLN A 200 -5.28 -0.54 -16.87
N VAL A 201 -5.47 0.79 -16.83
CA VAL A 201 -6.57 1.40 -16.05
C VAL A 201 -7.94 0.77 -16.40
N ALA A 202 -8.19 0.51 -17.69
CA ALA A 202 -9.40 -0.18 -18.13
C ALA A 202 -9.45 -1.65 -17.63
N ASN A 203 -8.32 -2.37 -17.64
CA ASN A 203 -8.23 -3.73 -17.11
C ASN A 203 -8.52 -3.77 -15.59
N SER A 204 -7.95 -2.88 -14.78
CA SER A 204 -8.30 -2.79 -13.36
C SER A 204 -9.76 -2.45 -13.14
N GLN A 205 -10.30 -1.50 -13.92
CA GLN A 205 -11.71 -1.17 -13.85
C GLN A 205 -12.59 -2.40 -14.11
N MET A 206 -12.27 -3.21 -15.12
CA MET A 206 -12.99 -4.45 -15.43
C MET A 206 -12.83 -5.49 -14.33
N ARG A 207 -11.61 -5.69 -13.81
CA ARG A 207 -11.32 -6.61 -12.69
C ARG A 207 -12.18 -6.27 -11.47
N TRP A 208 -12.16 -5.01 -11.04
CA TRP A 208 -12.94 -4.55 -9.88
C TRP A 208 -14.45 -4.58 -10.13
N SER A 209 -14.90 -4.34 -11.36
CA SER A 209 -16.32 -4.47 -11.70
C SER A 209 -16.81 -5.92 -11.67
N ALA A 210 -15.91 -6.88 -11.87
CA ALA A 210 -16.20 -8.31 -11.78
C ALA A 210 -16.17 -8.84 -10.33
N ASP A 211 -15.59 -8.11 -9.38
CA ASP A 211 -15.55 -8.51 -7.97
C ASP A 211 -16.99 -8.62 -7.41
N GLY A 212 -17.36 -9.83 -6.99
CA GLY A 212 -18.70 -10.12 -6.50
C GLY A 212 -18.96 -9.52 -5.13
N GLU A 213 -17.94 -9.45 -4.28
CA GLU A 213 -18.05 -8.97 -2.91
C GLU A 213 -18.16 -7.45 -2.86
N LEU A 214 -17.34 -6.77 -3.66
CA LEU A 214 -17.41 -5.33 -3.87
C LEU A 214 -18.79 -4.92 -4.40
N ARG A 215 -19.37 -5.68 -5.32
CA ARG A 215 -20.73 -5.41 -5.84
C ARG A 215 -21.83 -5.60 -4.79
N LYS A 216 -21.68 -6.56 -3.88
CA LYS A 216 -22.63 -6.70 -2.75
C LYS A 216 -22.55 -5.50 -1.82
N GLN A 217 -21.33 -5.04 -1.52
CA GLN A 217 -21.11 -3.90 -0.62
C GLN A 217 -21.48 -2.57 -1.27
N LEU A 218 -21.24 -2.43 -2.58
CA LEU A 218 -21.44 -1.22 -3.38
C LEU A 218 -22.19 -1.54 -4.69
N PRO A 219 -23.53 -1.56 -4.69
CA PRO A 219 -24.31 -1.91 -5.90
C PRO A 219 -24.06 -1.00 -7.11
N THR A 220 -23.63 0.25 -6.91
CA THR A 220 -23.32 1.21 -7.99
C THR A 220 -21.86 1.18 -8.44
N VAL A 221 -21.03 0.27 -7.92
CA VAL A 221 -19.58 0.28 -8.13
C VAL A 221 -19.20 0.21 -9.60
N VAL A 222 -19.94 -0.54 -10.42
CA VAL A 222 -19.64 -0.65 -11.87
C VAL A 222 -19.75 0.71 -12.56
N ASN A 223 -20.81 1.47 -12.28
CA ASN A 223 -20.99 2.81 -12.86
C ASN A 223 -19.94 3.79 -12.32
N LEU A 224 -19.65 3.72 -11.02
CA LEU A 224 -18.65 4.55 -10.37
C LEU A 224 -17.25 4.32 -10.99
N LEU A 225 -16.82 3.06 -11.12
CA LEU A 225 -15.53 2.70 -11.70
C LEU A 225 -15.43 3.09 -13.18
N ASN A 226 -16.49 2.90 -13.97
CA ASN A 226 -16.53 3.33 -15.37
C ASN A 226 -16.29 4.85 -15.51
N GLN A 227 -16.97 5.64 -14.68
CA GLN A 227 -16.82 7.09 -14.70
C GLN A 227 -15.44 7.51 -14.21
N TRP A 228 -14.90 6.82 -13.19
CA TRP A 228 -13.60 7.15 -12.62
C TRP A 228 -12.47 6.87 -13.61
N ALA A 229 -12.45 5.68 -14.22
CA ALA A 229 -11.48 5.30 -15.24
C ALA A 229 -11.51 6.26 -16.44
N LYS A 230 -12.70 6.70 -16.87
CA LYS A 230 -12.84 7.69 -17.96
C LYS A 230 -12.24 9.05 -17.59
N ARG A 231 -12.43 9.53 -16.36
CA ARG A 231 -11.86 10.80 -15.88
C ARG A 231 -10.33 10.70 -15.78
N ILE A 232 -9.83 9.59 -15.23
CA ILE A 232 -8.39 9.31 -15.17
C ILE A 232 -7.79 9.35 -16.57
N GLY A 233 -8.32 8.57 -17.51
CA GLY A 233 -7.81 8.52 -18.89
C GLY A 233 -7.87 9.87 -19.61
N GLY A 234 -8.91 10.68 -19.37
CA GLY A 234 -9.01 12.05 -19.90
C GLY A 234 -7.92 12.98 -19.37
N ASN A 235 -7.49 12.81 -18.12
CA ASN A 235 -6.43 13.58 -17.48
C ASN A 235 -5.02 13.09 -17.86
N THR A 236 -4.84 11.78 -18.10
CA THR A 236 -3.57 11.19 -18.54
C THR A 236 -3.14 11.76 -19.91
N SER A 237 -4.09 11.96 -20.84
CA SER A 237 -3.79 12.57 -22.15
C SER A 237 -3.33 14.04 -22.07
N GLN A 238 -3.55 14.73 -20.95
CA GLN A 238 -3.12 16.11 -20.74
C GLN A 238 -1.74 16.21 -20.05
N HIS A 239 -1.31 15.16 -19.35
CA HIS A 239 -0.08 15.13 -18.54
C HIS A 239 1.06 14.31 -19.16
N GLN A 240 0.93 13.90 -20.42
CA GLN A 240 2.02 13.25 -21.14
C GLN A 240 3.11 14.31 -21.42
N PRO A 241 4.32 14.20 -20.86
CA PRO A 241 5.41 15.08 -21.25
C PRO A 241 5.67 14.88 -22.73
N ALA A 242 5.84 15.99 -23.47
CA ALA A 242 6.22 15.95 -24.87
C ALA A 242 7.38 14.96 -25.06
N ALA A 243 7.19 14.00 -25.97
CA ALA A 243 8.18 12.99 -26.28
C ALA A 243 9.55 13.67 -26.44
N GLN A 244 10.53 13.22 -25.65
CA GLN A 244 11.91 13.67 -25.78
C GLN A 244 12.36 13.46 -27.22
N ASP A 245 12.83 14.55 -27.81
CA ASP A 245 13.40 14.60 -29.15
C ASP A 245 14.38 13.45 -29.38
N GLN A 246 14.25 12.87 -30.56
CA GLN A 246 15.13 11.87 -31.14
C GLN A 246 16.59 12.33 -31.03
N TYR A 247 17.43 11.54 -30.36
CA TYR A 247 18.87 11.64 -30.53
C TYR A 247 19.21 11.32 -31.99
N PRO A 248 20.03 12.14 -32.68
CA PRO A 248 20.46 11.83 -34.03
C PRO A 248 21.42 10.65 -34.01
N GLU A 249 21.25 9.76 -34.99
CA GLU A 249 22.16 8.66 -35.32
C GLU A 249 23.61 9.17 -35.39
N THR A 250 24.49 8.66 -34.54
CA THR A 250 25.92 8.82 -34.73
C THR A 250 26.42 7.73 -35.67
N ASP A 251 26.92 8.19 -36.81
CA ASP A 251 27.70 7.45 -37.81
C ASP A 251 28.68 6.44 -37.19
N ASN A 252 28.54 5.18 -37.61
CA ASN A 252 29.54 4.14 -37.38
C ASN A 252 30.69 4.32 -38.37
N HIS A 253 31.80 4.89 -37.91
CA HIS A 253 33.09 4.74 -38.59
C HIS A 253 33.73 3.39 -38.21
N GLU A 254 34.05 2.62 -39.25
CA GLU A 254 34.91 1.43 -39.24
C GLU A 254 36.16 1.61 -38.36
N VAL A 255 36.40 0.65 -37.47
CA VAL A 255 37.73 0.41 -36.93
C VAL A 255 38.13 -1.05 -37.19
N ASP A 256 39.13 -1.14 -38.05
CA ASP A 256 39.88 -2.28 -38.54
C ASP A 256 40.41 -3.20 -37.43
N THR A 257 40.13 -4.50 -37.56
CA THR A 257 40.59 -5.56 -36.65
C THR A 257 41.97 -6.07 -37.06
N GLN A 258 43.02 -5.73 -36.29
CA GLN A 258 44.30 -6.45 -36.32
C GLN A 258 44.47 -7.38 -35.11
N LYS A 259 44.58 -8.68 -35.41
CA LYS A 259 45.07 -9.74 -34.50
C LYS A 259 46.50 -9.47 -34.05
N PRO A 260 46.93 -10.06 -32.91
CA PRO A 260 48.03 -11.00 -33.04
C PRO A 260 47.86 -12.32 -32.26
N GLN A 261 48.68 -13.26 -32.70
CA GLN A 261 48.74 -14.69 -32.39
C GLN A 261 49.28 -15.02 -30.99
N LYS A 262 48.89 -16.20 -30.51
CA LYS A 262 49.48 -16.94 -29.38
C LYS A 262 50.93 -17.37 -29.68
N THR A 263 51.79 -17.34 -28.67
CA THR A 263 52.90 -18.30 -28.51
C THR A 263 53.20 -18.56 -27.04
N HIS A 264 53.30 -19.85 -26.71
CA HIS A 264 53.75 -20.44 -25.45
C HIS A 264 55.22 -20.10 -25.13
N ALA A 265 55.62 -20.08 -23.84
CA ALA A 265 56.50 -21.10 -23.24
C ALA A 265 56.92 -20.76 -21.80
N ALA A 266 57.26 -21.82 -21.06
CA ALA A 266 57.51 -21.93 -19.63
C ALA A 266 58.93 -21.56 -19.15
N ARG A 267 59.11 -21.64 -17.81
CA ARG A 267 60.36 -21.76 -17.01
C ARG A 267 61.09 -20.43 -16.74
N SER A 268 61.56 -20.12 -15.53
CA SER A 268 61.83 -20.90 -14.29
C SER A 268 61.44 -20.09 -13.05
#